data_AF-A0A351XJI5-F1
#
_entry.id   AF-A0A351XJI5-F1
#
_cell.length_a   1.000
_cell.length_b   1.000
_cell.length_c   1.000
_cell.angle_alpha   90.00
_cell.angle_beta   90.00
_cell.angle_gamma   90.00
#
_symmetry.space_group_name_H-M   'P 1'
#
loop_
_entity.id
_entity.type
_entity.pdbx_description
1 polymer ?
#
loop_
_entity_poly.entity_id
_entity_poly.type
_entity_poly.pdbx_seq_one_letter_code
_entity_poly.pdbx_strand_id
1 'polypeptide(L)'
;ALKNIGMGSGSRAGKMEMHCDGKPSVNQDLCIGCGACSKICAHDAPQIKDKKAAINHDKCVGCGRCLAVCPKDAIAADFGDSVAVLNYKMAEYSLAVCKDRPCFHISLICDVSPNCDCHSENDIPIIPNVGMLASSDPVALDQACADLCNKMEPVKDSILGENREKHHDDTEHDHFYMTHPDTEWKSCIAHAVKIGLGTDQYELVKI
;
A
#
# COMPACT_ATOMS: atom_id res chain seq x y z
N ALA A 1 -8.62 -2.51 -6.65
CA ALA A 1 -7.82 -3.25 -7.63
C ALA A 1 -6.34 -3.13 -7.33
N LEU A 2 -5.76 -1.92 -7.34
CA LEU A 2 -4.32 -1.66 -7.18
C LEU A 2 -3.74 -2.29 -5.91
N LYS A 3 -4.40 -2.11 -4.75
CA LYS A 3 -3.99 -2.72 -3.48
C LYS A 3 -3.88 -4.25 -3.58
N ASN A 4 -4.91 -4.88 -4.17
CA ASN A 4 -4.99 -6.34 -4.32
C ASN A 4 -3.97 -6.87 -5.34
N ILE A 5 -3.76 -6.16 -6.45
CA ILE A 5 -2.80 -6.56 -7.48
C ILE A 5 -1.38 -6.40 -6.94
N GLY A 6 -1.03 -5.18 -6.53
CA GLY A 6 0.31 -4.82 -6.09
C GLY A 6 0.76 -5.62 -4.87
N MET A 7 0.05 -5.48 -3.74
CA MET A 7 0.44 -6.21 -2.53
C MET A 7 0.13 -7.69 -2.61
N GLY A 8 -1.02 -8.09 -3.18
CA GLY A 8 -1.43 -9.49 -3.24
C GLY A 8 -0.47 -10.33 -4.08
N SER A 9 0.10 -9.75 -5.14
CA SER A 9 1.10 -10.42 -5.98
C SER A 9 2.55 -10.22 -5.50
N GLY A 10 2.76 -9.42 -4.45
CA GLY A 10 4.07 -9.20 -3.86
C GLY A 10 4.58 -10.44 -3.13
N SER A 11 5.83 -10.83 -3.41
CA SER A 11 6.54 -11.84 -2.59
C SER A 11 6.72 -11.34 -1.15
N ARG A 12 7.11 -12.23 -0.21
CA ARG A 12 7.45 -11.79 1.16
C ARG A 12 8.48 -10.64 1.18
N ALA A 13 9.49 -10.74 0.32
CA ALA A 13 10.50 -9.69 0.17
C ALA A 13 9.91 -8.41 -0.45
N GLY A 14 9.02 -8.54 -1.44
CA GLY A 14 8.36 -7.39 -2.06
C GLY A 14 7.39 -6.67 -1.13
N LYS A 15 6.64 -7.40 -0.30
CA LYS A 15 5.80 -6.78 0.75
C LYS A 15 6.66 -6.04 1.77
N MET A 16 7.79 -6.61 2.18
CA MET A 16 8.73 -5.90 3.05
C MET A 16 9.27 -4.63 2.38
N GLU A 17 9.60 -4.68 1.09
CA GLU A 17 10.03 -3.53 0.30
C GLU A 17 8.95 -2.42 0.27
N MET A 18 7.67 -2.78 0.13
CA MET A 18 6.53 -1.84 0.16
C MET A 18 6.37 -1.09 1.49
N HIS A 19 6.73 -1.70 2.61
CA HIS A 19 6.53 -1.15 3.97
C HIS A 19 7.81 -0.59 4.62
N CYS A 20 8.95 -0.70 3.92
CA CYS A 20 10.24 -0.31 4.45
C CYS A 20 10.57 1.09 3.96
N ASP A 21 10.66 2.05 4.88
CA ASP A 21 11.32 3.33 4.61
C ASP A 21 12.77 3.28 5.06
N GLY A 22 13.58 4.07 4.38
CA GLY A 22 14.88 4.43 4.87
C GLY A 22 15.91 3.32 4.77
N LYS A 23 17.09 3.65 5.27
CA LYS A 23 18.28 2.81 5.14
C LYS A 23 18.38 1.95 6.39
N PRO A 24 18.28 0.62 6.26
CA PRO A 24 18.23 -0.26 7.42
C PRO A 24 19.49 -0.18 8.27
N SER A 25 19.34 -0.52 9.55
CA SER A 25 20.41 -0.67 10.52
C SER A 25 20.57 -2.13 10.93
N VAL A 26 21.74 -2.48 11.46
CA VAL A 26 22.04 -3.85 11.90
C VAL A 26 22.24 -3.87 13.40
N ASN A 27 21.43 -4.64 14.11
CA ASN A 27 21.66 -5.01 15.50
C ASN A 27 22.89 -5.94 15.58
N GLN A 28 23.97 -5.41 16.15
CA GLN A 28 25.26 -6.10 16.20
C GLN A 28 25.22 -7.32 17.13
N ASP A 29 24.36 -7.36 18.14
CA ASP A 29 24.28 -8.47 19.08
C ASP A 29 23.59 -9.70 18.44
N LEU A 30 22.57 -9.46 17.63
CA LEU A 30 21.85 -10.52 16.92
C LEU A 30 22.57 -11.00 15.65
N CYS A 31 23.39 -10.14 15.03
CA CYS A 31 24.05 -10.46 13.78
C CYS A 31 25.09 -11.57 13.94
N ILE A 32 24.97 -12.63 13.14
CA ILE A 32 25.91 -13.76 13.13
C ILE A 32 26.90 -13.73 11.94
N GLY A 33 26.89 -12.66 11.14
CA GLY A 33 27.81 -12.49 10.02
C GLY A 33 27.65 -13.50 8.88
N CYS A 34 26.46 -14.08 8.70
CA CYS A 34 26.22 -15.15 7.71
C CYS A 34 26.34 -14.70 6.24
N GLY A 35 26.32 -13.38 5.98
CA GLY A 35 26.47 -12.81 4.63
C GLY A 35 25.24 -12.89 3.73
N ALA A 36 24.10 -13.41 4.20
CA ALA A 36 22.86 -13.48 3.42
C ALA A 36 22.41 -12.10 2.88
N CYS A 37 22.50 -11.06 3.73
CA CYS A 37 22.18 -9.69 3.35
C CYS A 37 23.10 -9.13 2.24
N SER A 38 24.39 -9.48 2.27
CA SER A 38 25.35 -9.06 1.24
C SER A 38 25.04 -9.73 -0.10
N LYS A 39 24.75 -11.05 -0.09
CA LYS A 39 24.44 -11.82 -1.30
C LYS A 39 23.16 -11.37 -2.02
N ILE A 40 22.13 -10.93 -1.29
CA ILE A 40 20.85 -10.53 -1.89
C ILE A 40 20.84 -9.07 -2.38
N CYS A 41 21.82 -8.25 -1.98
CA CYS A 41 21.79 -6.83 -2.26
C CYS A 41 22.28 -6.54 -3.68
N ALA A 42 21.42 -5.96 -4.52
CA ALA A 42 21.79 -5.53 -5.88
C ALA A 42 22.72 -4.31 -5.93
N HIS A 43 22.98 -3.66 -4.78
CA HIS A 43 23.74 -2.41 -4.68
C HIS A 43 25.03 -2.56 -3.85
N ASP A 44 25.39 -3.79 -3.44
CA ASP A 44 26.55 -4.07 -2.60
C ASP A 44 26.64 -3.24 -1.31
N ALA A 45 25.48 -2.86 -0.76
CA ALA A 45 25.41 -2.00 0.42
C ALA A 45 25.81 -2.73 1.73
N PRO A 46 25.34 -3.96 2.01
CA PRO A 46 25.78 -4.69 3.20
C PRO A 46 27.18 -5.27 3.02
N GLN A 47 28.08 -4.91 3.92
CA GLN A 47 29.46 -5.36 3.97
C GLN A 47 29.69 -6.17 5.24
N ILE A 48 30.37 -7.30 5.13
CA ILE A 48 30.70 -8.16 6.27
C ILE A 48 32.12 -7.87 6.73
N LYS A 49 32.29 -7.41 7.98
CA LYS A 49 33.58 -7.21 8.64
C LYS A 49 33.52 -7.81 10.04
N ASP A 50 34.57 -8.48 10.47
CA ASP A 50 34.67 -9.07 11.82
C ASP A 50 33.47 -9.95 12.22
N LYS A 51 32.96 -10.75 11.26
CA LYS A 51 31.75 -11.59 11.40
C LYS A 51 30.48 -10.81 11.75
N LYS A 52 30.41 -9.54 11.38
CA LYS A 52 29.24 -8.68 11.54
C LYS A 52 28.92 -7.94 10.25
N ALA A 53 27.65 -7.62 10.05
CA ALA A 53 27.20 -6.83 8.90
C ALA A 53 27.14 -5.35 9.26
N ALA A 54 27.58 -4.50 8.34
CA ALA A 54 27.37 -3.07 8.34
C ALA A 54 26.78 -2.64 7.00
N ILE A 55 25.82 -1.72 7.00
CA ILE A 55 25.15 -1.27 5.77
C ILE A 55 25.76 0.07 5.37
N ASN A 56 26.38 0.13 4.19
CA ASN A 56 26.78 1.39 3.59
C ASN A 56 25.52 2.12 3.11
N HIS A 57 25.15 3.16 3.83
CA HIS A 57 23.97 3.95 3.54
C HIS A 57 24.08 4.71 2.22
N ASP A 58 25.26 5.14 1.78
CA ASP A 58 25.41 5.85 0.50
C ASP A 58 25.09 4.97 -0.71
N LYS A 59 25.30 3.65 -0.59
CA LYS A 59 24.92 2.67 -1.61
C LYS A 59 23.50 2.11 -1.43
N CYS A 60 22.94 2.24 -0.23
CA CYS A 60 21.66 1.63 0.09
C CYS A 60 20.51 2.45 -0.49
N VAL A 61 19.65 1.80 -1.27
CA VAL A 61 18.42 2.39 -1.81
C VAL A 61 17.17 2.12 -0.95
N GLY A 62 17.33 1.48 0.21
CA GLY A 62 16.21 1.23 1.13
C GLY A 62 15.23 0.11 0.73
N CYS A 63 15.57 -0.78 -0.21
CA CYS A 63 14.63 -1.79 -0.73
C CYS A 63 14.22 -2.91 0.24
N GLY A 64 14.66 -2.91 1.50
CA GLY A 64 14.21 -3.89 2.50
C GLY A 64 14.63 -5.36 2.30
N ARG A 65 15.24 -5.74 1.17
CA ARG A 65 15.55 -7.17 0.87
C ARG A 65 16.46 -7.85 1.88
N CYS A 66 17.39 -7.09 2.48
CA CYS A 66 18.28 -7.60 3.51
C CYS A 66 17.55 -7.97 4.80
N LEU A 67 16.45 -7.29 5.14
CA LEU A 67 15.58 -7.65 6.28
C LEU A 67 14.94 -9.01 6.02
N ALA A 68 14.36 -9.19 4.83
CA ALA A 68 13.61 -10.40 4.48
C ALA A 68 14.46 -11.69 4.48
N VAL A 69 15.77 -11.60 4.30
CA VAL A 69 16.68 -12.76 4.27
C VAL A 69 17.48 -12.97 5.55
N CYS A 70 17.36 -12.08 6.55
CA CYS A 70 18.15 -12.20 7.76
C CYS A 70 17.59 -13.33 8.65
N PRO A 71 18.34 -14.43 8.91
CA PRO A 71 17.82 -15.56 9.68
C PRO A 71 17.75 -15.29 11.20
N LYS A 72 18.18 -14.10 11.62
CA LYS A 72 18.25 -13.67 13.02
C LYS A 72 17.47 -12.40 13.29
N ASP A 73 16.74 -11.90 12.29
CA ASP A 73 16.03 -10.62 12.35
C ASP A 73 16.92 -9.48 12.87
N ALA A 74 18.22 -9.56 12.56
CA ALA A 74 19.24 -8.64 13.05
C ALA A 74 19.28 -7.33 12.24
N ILE A 75 18.46 -7.21 11.19
CA ILE A 75 18.39 -6.03 10.33
C ILE A 75 16.98 -5.46 10.48
N ALA A 76 16.90 -4.19 10.87
CA ALA A 76 15.65 -3.47 11.03
C ALA A 76 15.71 -2.19 10.21
N ALA A 77 14.59 -1.82 9.60
CA ALA A 77 14.39 -0.52 9.00
C ALA A 77 13.46 0.30 9.90
N ASP A 78 13.44 1.60 9.65
CA ASP A 78 12.38 2.43 10.20
C ASP A 78 11.11 2.15 9.39
N PHE A 79 9.99 1.96 10.09
CA PHE A 79 8.69 1.73 9.45
C PHE A 79 7.87 3.02 9.37
N GLY A 80 8.51 4.17 9.60
CA GLY A 80 7.90 5.51 9.51
C GLY A 80 7.64 6.01 8.09
N ASP A 81 7.40 5.11 7.12
CA ASP A 81 7.06 5.46 5.74
C ASP A 81 5.87 6.44 5.73
N SER A 82 5.95 7.47 4.89
CA SER A 82 4.72 8.20 4.53
C SER A 82 3.77 7.24 3.79
N VAL A 83 2.48 7.30 4.09
CA VAL A 83 1.44 6.49 3.44
C VAL A 83 1.52 6.62 1.90
N ALA A 84 1.98 7.78 1.41
CA ALA A 84 2.24 8.03 0.00
C ALA A 84 3.33 7.12 -0.61
N VAL A 85 4.46 6.87 0.07
CA VAL A 85 5.54 6.00 -0.45
C VAL A 85 5.05 4.55 -0.56
N LEU A 86 4.33 4.06 0.44
CA LEU A 86 3.66 2.77 0.38
C LEU A 86 2.74 2.68 -0.85
N ASN A 87 1.94 3.72 -1.09
CA ASN A 87 1.05 3.81 -2.25
C ASN A 87 1.78 3.81 -3.59
N TYR A 88 2.92 4.49 -3.71
CA TYR A 88 3.74 4.48 -4.92
C TYR A 88 4.26 3.06 -5.23
N LYS A 89 4.87 2.40 -4.24
CA LYS A 89 5.39 1.04 -4.40
C LYS A 89 4.26 0.05 -4.75
N MET A 90 3.06 0.21 -4.19
CA MET A 90 1.91 -0.63 -4.59
C MET A 90 1.50 -0.43 -6.05
N ALA A 91 1.50 0.81 -6.55
CA ALA A 91 1.23 1.10 -7.95
C ALA A 91 2.32 0.54 -8.87
N GLU A 92 3.60 0.66 -8.50
CA GLU A 92 4.73 0.09 -9.25
C GLU A 92 4.65 -1.44 -9.37
N TYR A 93 4.31 -2.13 -8.28
CA TYR A 93 4.08 -3.57 -8.30
C TYR A 93 2.84 -3.94 -9.13
N SER A 94 1.78 -3.13 -9.08
CA SER A 94 0.61 -3.34 -9.94
C SER A 94 0.98 -3.24 -11.42
N LEU A 95 1.80 -2.25 -11.78
CA LEU A 95 2.37 -2.13 -13.13
C LEU A 95 3.20 -3.35 -13.50
N ALA A 96 4.08 -3.82 -12.63
CA ALA A 96 4.87 -5.02 -12.91
C ALA A 96 4.01 -6.26 -13.21
N VAL A 97 2.82 -6.37 -12.59
CA VAL A 97 1.89 -7.48 -12.82
C VAL A 97 1.11 -7.32 -14.13
N CYS A 98 0.62 -6.10 -14.41
CA CYS A 98 -0.29 -5.81 -15.53
C CYS A 98 0.43 -5.52 -16.86
N LYS A 99 1.67 -5.05 -16.81
CA LYS A 99 2.42 -4.61 -17.98
C LYS A 99 2.55 -5.73 -19.02
N ASP A 100 2.29 -5.38 -20.28
CA ASP A 100 2.38 -6.26 -21.45
C ASP A 100 1.49 -7.51 -21.37
N ARG A 101 0.41 -7.46 -20.58
CA ARG A 101 -0.51 -8.58 -20.36
C ARG A 101 -1.97 -8.14 -20.42
N PRO A 102 -2.87 -8.89 -21.08
CA PRO A 102 -4.28 -8.61 -21.02
C PRO A 102 -4.80 -8.83 -19.59
N CYS A 103 -5.41 -7.80 -19.01
CA CYS A 103 -5.97 -7.83 -17.68
C CYS A 103 -7.44 -7.43 -17.70
N PHE A 104 -8.24 -8.07 -16.85
CA PHE A 104 -9.62 -7.69 -16.59
C PHE A 104 -9.85 -7.79 -15.08
N HIS A 105 -10.43 -6.75 -14.51
CA HIS A 105 -10.53 -6.55 -13.07
C HIS A 105 -11.99 -6.41 -12.68
N ILE A 106 -12.35 -7.05 -11.56
CA ILE A 106 -13.67 -6.95 -10.95
C ILE A 106 -13.46 -6.53 -9.50
N SER A 107 -14.08 -5.42 -9.09
CA SER A 107 -14.09 -4.93 -7.72
C SER A 107 -15.50 -5.12 -7.15
N LEU A 108 -15.57 -5.74 -5.97
CA LEU A 108 -16.80 -5.84 -5.19
C LEU A 108 -16.70 -4.84 -4.05
N ILE A 109 -17.64 -3.91 -3.98
CA ILE A 109 -17.74 -2.94 -2.89
C ILE A 109 -18.86 -3.44 -1.98
N CYS A 110 -18.47 -4.27 -1.03
CA CYS A 110 -19.37 -4.86 -0.06
C CYS A 110 -19.00 -4.37 1.34
N ASP A 111 -19.97 -3.81 2.06
CA ASP A 111 -19.88 -3.46 3.48
C ASP A 111 -18.48 -2.95 3.88
N VAL A 112 -18.11 -1.77 3.36
CA VAL A 112 -16.76 -1.19 3.49
C VAL A 112 -16.45 -0.98 4.96
N SER A 113 -15.43 -1.67 5.46
CA SER A 113 -14.98 -1.58 6.84
C SER A 113 -14.15 -0.31 7.10
N PRO A 114 -14.12 0.20 8.34
CA PRO A 114 -13.26 1.34 8.69
C PRO A 114 -11.77 1.03 8.54
N ASN A 115 -11.34 -0.15 8.98
CA ASN A 115 -9.94 -0.57 8.92
C ASN A 115 -9.67 -1.55 7.78
N CYS A 116 -8.46 -1.52 7.20
CA CYS A 116 -7.98 -2.63 6.38
C CYS A 116 -7.69 -3.89 7.21
N ASP A 117 -7.67 -5.04 6.53
CA ASP A 117 -7.25 -6.37 7.02
C ASP A 117 -5.81 -6.42 7.57
N CYS A 118 -5.07 -5.34 7.36
CA CYS A 118 -3.79 -5.05 7.96
C CYS A 118 -3.87 -4.82 9.48
N HIS A 119 -5.02 -4.41 10.02
CA HIS A 119 -5.27 -4.20 11.45
C HIS A 119 -5.86 -5.47 12.08
N SER A 120 -5.57 -5.67 13.37
CA SER A 120 -6.12 -6.81 14.13
C SER A 120 -7.59 -6.62 14.53
N GLU A 121 -8.07 -5.38 14.43
CA GLU A 121 -9.35 -4.91 14.89
C GLU A 121 -10.16 -4.29 13.75
N ASN A 122 -11.47 -4.43 13.83
CA ASN A 122 -12.40 -3.79 12.92
C ASN A 122 -13.73 -3.52 13.62
N ASP A 123 -14.55 -2.66 13.03
CA ASP A 123 -15.85 -2.29 13.53
C ASP A 123 -16.92 -2.46 12.44
N ILE A 124 -18.15 -2.04 12.72
CA ILE A 124 -19.24 -2.08 11.75
C ILE A 124 -18.88 -1.29 10.48
N PRO A 125 -19.43 -1.68 9.32
CA PRO A 125 -19.13 -1.01 8.05
C PRO A 125 -19.38 0.49 8.10
N ILE A 126 -18.49 1.29 7.51
CA ILE A 126 -18.67 2.73 7.31
C ILE A 126 -19.60 3.03 6.12
N ILE A 127 -19.60 2.16 5.12
CA ILE A 127 -20.41 2.31 3.89
C ILE A 127 -21.09 0.96 3.61
N PRO A 128 -22.41 0.92 3.37
CA PRO A 128 -23.09 -0.33 3.03
C PRO A 128 -22.70 -0.84 1.64
N ASN A 129 -23.14 -2.05 1.29
CA ASN A 129 -23.01 -2.61 -0.06
C ASN A 129 -23.35 -1.60 -1.18
N VAL A 130 -22.39 -1.38 -2.10
CA VAL A 130 -22.55 -0.49 -3.27
C VAL A 130 -22.77 -1.29 -4.55
N GLY A 131 -22.07 -2.43 -4.69
CA GLY A 131 -22.23 -3.33 -5.83
C GLY A 131 -20.90 -3.79 -6.43
N MET A 132 -20.95 -4.15 -7.72
CA MET A 132 -19.82 -4.70 -8.46
C MET A 132 -19.45 -3.77 -9.62
N LEU A 133 -18.16 -3.51 -9.79
CA LEU A 133 -17.62 -2.78 -10.93
C LEU A 133 -16.61 -3.67 -11.65
N ALA A 134 -16.44 -3.45 -12.94
CA ALA A 134 -15.44 -4.15 -13.72
C ALA A 134 -14.82 -3.24 -14.78
N SER A 135 -13.54 -3.44 -15.07
CA SER A 135 -12.80 -2.70 -16.08
C SER A 135 -11.55 -3.47 -16.52
N SER A 136 -11.08 -3.20 -17.74
CA SER A 136 -9.73 -3.63 -18.17
C SER A 136 -8.63 -2.68 -17.70
N ASP A 137 -9.01 -1.47 -17.24
CA ASP A 137 -8.10 -0.49 -16.63
C ASP A 137 -8.27 -0.52 -15.09
N PRO A 138 -7.25 -0.98 -14.32
CA PRO A 138 -7.33 -1.08 -12.87
C PRO A 138 -7.31 0.29 -12.16
N VAL A 139 -6.77 1.33 -12.79
CA VAL A 139 -6.71 2.69 -12.22
C VAL A 139 -8.08 3.33 -12.31
N ALA A 140 -8.70 3.26 -13.49
CA ALA A 140 -10.05 3.77 -13.71
C ALA A 140 -11.06 3.05 -12.82
N LEU A 141 -10.87 1.74 -12.60
CA LEU A 141 -11.71 0.95 -11.70
C LEU A 141 -11.62 1.44 -10.25
N ASP A 142 -10.43 1.71 -9.74
CA ASP A 142 -10.24 2.15 -8.35
C ASP A 142 -10.73 3.58 -8.13
N GLN A 143 -10.52 4.45 -9.11
CA GLN A 143 -11.11 5.78 -9.11
C GLN A 143 -12.65 5.69 -9.04
N ALA A 144 -13.27 4.89 -9.92
CA ALA A 144 -14.72 4.71 -9.93
C ALA A 144 -15.26 4.13 -8.62
N CYS A 145 -14.54 3.16 -8.01
CA CYS A 145 -14.91 2.61 -6.72
C CYS A 145 -14.87 3.67 -5.61
N ALA A 146 -13.77 4.44 -5.52
CA ALA A 146 -13.62 5.47 -4.51
C ALA A 146 -14.67 6.59 -4.67
N ASP A 147 -14.96 7.00 -5.90
CA ASP A 147 -15.97 8.02 -6.19
C ASP A 147 -17.39 7.57 -5.85
N LEU A 148 -17.70 6.28 -6.05
CA LEU A 148 -19.00 5.72 -5.64
C LEU A 148 -19.10 5.61 -4.12
N CYS A 149 -18.06 5.13 -3.44
CA CYS A 149 -18.01 5.08 -1.98
C CYS A 149 -18.26 6.46 -1.38
N ASN A 150 -17.54 7.50 -1.83
CA ASN A 150 -17.70 8.88 -1.34
C ASN A 150 -19.10 9.50 -1.58
N LYS A 151 -19.90 8.91 -2.48
CA LYS A 151 -21.29 9.36 -2.75
C LYS A 151 -22.33 8.62 -1.91
N MET A 152 -21.96 7.57 -1.20
CA MET A 152 -22.90 6.79 -0.39
C MET A 152 -23.31 7.55 0.88
N GLU A 153 -24.49 7.23 1.39
CA GLU A 153 -24.85 7.60 2.76
C GLU A 153 -24.10 6.66 3.72
N PRO A 154 -23.34 7.18 4.69
CA PRO A 154 -22.65 6.34 5.67
C PRO A 154 -23.61 5.59 6.59
N VAL A 155 -23.13 4.48 7.15
CA VAL A 155 -23.86 3.80 8.22
C VAL A 155 -23.88 4.71 9.45
N LYS A 156 -25.08 5.08 9.91
CA LYS A 156 -25.26 6.10 10.95
C LYS A 156 -24.46 5.81 12.23
N ASP A 157 -24.52 4.57 12.72
CA ASP A 157 -23.87 4.18 13.96
C ASP A 157 -22.38 3.81 13.78
N SER A 158 -21.81 4.01 12.59
CA SER A 158 -20.39 3.75 12.32
C SER A 158 -19.54 4.94 12.73
N ILE A 159 -18.22 4.71 12.86
CA ILE A 159 -17.25 5.79 13.12
C ILE A 159 -17.36 6.94 12.10
N LEU A 160 -17.66 6.64 10.83
CA LEU A 160 -17.86 7.66 9.80
C LEU A 160 -19.16 8.46 10.03
N GLY A 161 -20.23 7.79 10.45
CA GLY A 161 -21.49 8.42 10.83
C GLY A 161 -21.31 9.37 12.00
N GLU A 162 -20.62 8.93 13.06
CA GLU A 162 -20.29 9.77 14.20
C GLU A 162 -19.43 10.98 13.82
N ASN A 163 -18.41 10.77 12.97
CA ASN A 163 -17.51 11.84 12.57
C ASN A 163 -18.23 12.89 11.71
N ARG A 164 -19.19 12.48 10.87
CA ARG A 164 -20.07 13.41 10.15
C ARG A 164 -20.97 14.23 11.07
N GLU A 165 -21.51 13.64 12.13
CA GLU A 165 -22.33 14.39 13.09
C GLU A 165 -21.50 15.42 13.87
N LYS A 166 -20.24 15.11 14.19
CA LYS A 166 -19.32 16.00 14.93
C LYS A 166 -18.79 17.14 14.06
N HIS A 167 -18.58 16.91 12.76
CA HIS A 167 -18.05 17.87 11.82
C HIS A 167 -19.17 18.44 10.93
N HIS A 168 -19.87 19.45 11.45
CA HIS A 168 -21.00 20.14 10.80
C HIS A 168 -20.63 20.97 9.54
N ASP A 169 -19.44 20.82 8.95
CA ASP A 169 -18.91 21.76 7.95
C ASP A 169 -18.55 21.10 6.61
N ASP A 170 -19.04 21.72 5.53
CA ASP A 170 -19.08 21.28 4.12
C ASP A 170 -17.71 21.34 3.38
N THR A 171 -16.59 21.20 4.09
CA THR A 171 -15.25 21.35 3.48
C THR A 171 -14.62 19.98 3.20
N GLU A 172 -14.45 19.70 1.90
CA GLU A 172 -13.90 18.49 1.27
C GLU A 172 -14.40 17.15 1.85
N HIS A 173 -15.50 16.69 1.26
CA HIS A 173 -16.14 15.45 1.64
C HIS A 173 -15.39 14.22 1.10
N ASP A 174 -14.52 13.63 1.94
CA ASP A 174 -13.87 12.35 1.66
C ASP A 174 -14.08 11.38 2.84
N HIS A 175 -14.91 10.34 2.62
CA HIS A 175 -15.26 9.35 3.64
C HIS A 175 -14.04 8.66 4.24
N PHE A 176 -13.04 8.40 3.42
CA PHE A 176 -11.84 7.69 3.85
C PHE A 176 -10.99 8.58 4.75
N TYR A 177 -10.82 9.85 4.37
CA TYR A 177 -10.12 10.84 5.20
C TYR A 177 -10.87 11.13 6.52
N MET A 178 -12.20 11.22 6.48
CA MET A 178 -13.03 11.42 7.67
C MET A 178 -12.97 10.22 8.64
N THR A 179 -12.66 9.02 8.14
CA THR A 179 -12.48 7.82 8.97
C THR A 179 -11.04 7.74 9.49
N HIS A 180 -10.06 7.99 8.61
CA HIS A 180 -8.63 7.93 8.88
C HIS A 180 -7.92 9.15 8.25
N PRO A 181 -7.62 10.21 9.04
CA PRO A 181 -7.03 11.45 8.53
C PRO A 181 -5.63 11.31 7.93
N ASP A 182 -4.97 10.19 8.18
CA ASP A 182 -3.68 9.79 7.61
C ASP A 182 -3.82 9.01 6.29
N THR A 183 -5.05 8.76 5.82
CA THR A 183 -5.30 8.07 4.55
C THR A 183 -4.96 8.95 3.35
N GLU A 184 -4.22 8.37 2.42
CA GLU A 184 -3.73 9.05 1.21
C GLU A 184 -4.09 8.26 -0.07
N TRP A 185 -5.33 7.78 -0.21
CA TRP A 185 -5.71 6.89 -1.32
C TRP A 185 -5.48 7.51 -2.73
N LYS A 186 -5.60 8.84 -2.85
CA LYS A 186 -5.37 9.60 -4.09
C LYS A 186 -3.92 9.51 -4.57
N SER A 187 -2.95 9.41 -3.67
CA SER A 187 -1.52 9.31 -4.02
C SER A 187 -1.19 8.05 -4.83
N CYS A 188 -1.89 6.93 -4.56
CA CYS A 188 -1.74 5.68 -5.29
C CYS A 188 -2.22 5.85 -6.75
N ILE A 189 -3.41 6.41 -6.94
CA ILE A 189 -4.00 6.66 -8.26
C ILE A 189 -3.15 7.64 -9.06
N ALA A 190 -2.80 8.79 -8.47
CA ALA A 190 -1.99 9.80 -9.13
C ALA A 190 -0.63 9.23 -9.60
N HIS A 191 0.01 8.41 -8.77
CA HIS A 191 1.25 7.75 -9.14
C HIS A 191 1.04 6.69 -10.22
N ALA A 192 -0.01 5.88 -10.13
CA ALA A 192 -0.35 4.88 -11.14
C ALA A 192 -0.56 5.50 -12.54
N VAL A 193 -1.26 6.64 -12.60
CA VAL A 193 -1.41 7.43 -13.85
C VAL A 193 -0.03 7.92 -14.32
N LYS A 194 0.77 8.51 -13.42
CA LYS A 194 2.10 9.04 -13.75
C LYS A 194 3.04 7.99 -14.36
N ILE A 195 3.01 6.75 -13.88
CA ILE A 195 3.86 5.65 -14.38
C ILE A 195 3.25 4.91 -15.58
N GLY A 196 2.07 5.31 -16.06
CA GLY A 196 1.43 4.75 -17.24
C GLY A 196 0.74 3.40 -17.01
N LEU A 197 0.28 3.11 -15.78
CA LEU A 197 -0.51 1.90 -15.50
C LEU A 197 -1.95 1.99 -16.03
N GLY A 198 -2.51 3.19 -16.09
CA GLY A 198 -3.89 3.43 -16.53
C GLY A 198 -4.26 4.90 -16.42
N THR A 199 -5.56 5.18 -16.46
CA THR A 199 -6.10 6.55 -16.33
C THR A 199 -7.07 6.65 -15.15
N ASP A 200 -7.16 7.84 -14.55
CA ASP A 200 -8.19 8.18 -13.57
C ASP A 200 -9.52 8.62 -14.22
N GLN A 201 -9.60 8.65 -15.55
CA GLN A 201 -10.81 8.98 -16.28
C GLN A 201 -11.62 7.72 -16.58
N TYR A 202 -12.94 7.80 -16.40
CA TYR A 202 -13.83 6.66 -16.62
C TYR A 202 -15.24 7.11 -17.02
N GLU A 203 -15.96 6.22 -17.70
CA GLU A 203 -17.39 6.34 -17.97
C GLU A 203 -18.12 5.17 -17.28
N LEU A 204 -19.17 5.47 -16.50
CA LEU A 204 -19.99 4.42 -15.89
C LEU A 204 -21.10 3.98 -16.85
N VAL A 205 -20.97 2.75 -17.32
CA VAL A 205 -22.03 2.05 -18.07
C VAL A 205 -22.75 1.10 -17.13
N LYS A 206 -24.05 1.35 -16.91
CA LYS A 206 -24.91 0.42 -16.16
C LYS A 206 -25.45 -0.65 -17.12
N ILE A 207 -25.33 -1.92 -16.71
CA ILE A 207 -25.78 -3.10 -17.44
C ILE A 207 -27.01 -3.67 -16.75
#